data_AF-A0A7S2E979-F1
#
_entry.id   AF-A0A7S2E979-F1
#
_cell.length_a   1.000
_cell.length_b   1.000
_cell.length_c   1.000
_cell.angle_alpha   90.00
_cell.angle_beta   90.00
_cell.angle_gamma   90.00
#
_symmetry.space_group_name_H-M   'P 1'
#
loop_
_entity.id
_entity.type
_entity.pdbx_description
1 polymer ?
#
loop_
_entity_poly.entity_id
_entity_poly.type
_entity_poly.pdbx_seq_one_letter_code
_entity_poly.pdbx_strand_id
1 'polypeptide(L)'
;LKIASCIGYSFDGDVYESLTGSLDFIPKVEELAKSYDAFEKPSGSNRYKWKHQAVYEAVKSLLIKNQTVHIHSMIVEGFERSGNDMETVRRPDAHRLLARHCSLAEKWDGAFMQYMEAGKRAEEMCNFPEAEKMYEEAIVCQGKMSPGPYLRSRLLPTLRLGSCLRELARYKEADAVLLRCLNEVETKMSE
;
A
#
# COMPACT_ATOMS: atom_id res chain seq x y z
N LEU A 1 18.64 -5.82 7.37
CA LEU A 1 18.30 -4.61 8.15
C LEU A 1 17.57 -3.54 7.33
N LYS A 2 18.15 -2.96 6.28
CA LYS A 2 17.52 -1.88 5.48
C LYS A 2 16.14 -2.22 4.90
N ILE A 3 16.01 -3.41 4.29
CA ILE A 3 14.71 -3.88 3.77
C ILE A 3 13.69 -4.02 4.91
N ALA A 4 14.08 -4.65 6.02
CA ALA A 4 13.23 -4.81 7.20
C ALA A 4 12.79 -3.46 7.81
N SER A 5 13.64 -2.42 7.77
CA SER A 5 13.25 -1.09 8.28
C SER A 5 12.28 -0.37 7.36
N CYS A 6 12.34 -0.62 6.04
CA CYS A 6 11.35 -0.13 5.08
C CYS A 6 10.00 -0.86 5.22
N ILE A 7 10.03 -2.14 5.59
CA ILE A 7 8.82 -2.93 5.85
C ILE A 7 8.12 -2.43 7.11
N GLY A 8 8.85 -2.27 8.22
CA GLY A 8 8.32 -1.68 9.44
C GLY A 8 8.92 -2.27 10.72
N TYR A 9 8.47 -1.74 11.86
CA TYR A 9 8.93 -2.17 13.19
C TYR A 9 8.49 -3.62 13.55
N SER A 10 7.41 -4.09 12.95
CA SER A 10 7.01 -5.50 13.00
C SER A 10 6.42 -5.92 11.67
N PHE A 11 6.62 -7.17 11.28
CA PHE A 11 6.08 -7.72 10.05
C PHE A 11 5.82 -9.21 10.15
N ASP A 12 4.94 -9.70 9.28
CA ASP A 12 4.62 -11.11 9.15
C ASP A 12 5.49 -11.70 8.02
N GLY A 13 6.33 -12.68 8.35
CA GLY A 13 7.25 -13.32 7.41
C GLY A 13 6.53 -14.03 6.28
N ASP A 14 5.34 -14.57 6.54
CA ASP A 14 4.51 -15.21 5.52
C ASP A 14 3.99 -14.16 4.51
N VAL A 15 3.95 -12.86 4.84
CA VAL A 15 3.62 -11.77 3.89
C VAL A 15 4.75 -11.55 2.91
N TYR A 16 5.97 -11.63 3.44
CA TYR A 16 7.18 -11.31 2.70
C TYR A 16 7.93 -12.57 2.25
N GLU A 17 7.26 -13.73 2.26
CA GLU A 17 7.83 -15.00 1.79
C GLU A 17 8.17 -14.91 0.30
N SER A 18 7.37 -14.17 -0.47
CA SER A 18 7.65 -13.82 -1.88
C SER A 18 9.02 -13.14 -2.08
N LEU A 19 9.51 -12.43 -1.05
CA LEU A 19 10.82 -11.79 -1.09
C LEU A 19 11.96 -12.78 -0.84
N THR A 20 11.70 -14.01 -0.37
CA THR A 20 12.73 -15.03 -0.16
C THR A 20 13.35 -15.47 -1.48
N GLY A 21 12.53 -15.73 -2.51
CA GLY A 21 13.03 -16.19 -3.81
C GLY A 21 13.88 -15.16 -4.56
N SER A 22 13.65 -13.87 -4.32
CA SER A 22 14.33 -12.78 -5.03
C SER A 22 15.42 -12.07 -4.21
N LEU A 23 15.22 -11.93 -2.91
CA LEU A 23 16.08 -11.11 -2.02
C LEU A 23 16.72 -11.91 -0.89
N ASP A 24 16.39 -13.20 -0.77
CA ASP A 24 16.79 -14.05 0.35
C ASP A 24 16.39 -13.40 1.69
N PHE A 25 15.20 -12.79 1.72
CA PHE A 25 14.82 -11.88 2.79
C PHE A 25 14.62 -12.59 4.13
N ILE A 26 13.78 -13.63 4.18
CA ILE A 26 13.47 -14.33 5.43
C ILE A 26 14.72 -15.02 6.02
N PRO A 27 15.54 -15.76 5.24
CA PRO A 27 16.76 -16.36 5.78
C PRO A 27 17.74 -15.34 6.37
N LYS A 28 17.90 -14.17 5.72
CA LYS A 28 18.73 -13.07 6.27
C LYS A 28 18.15 -12.47 7.55
N VAL A 29 16.83 -12.36 7.67
CA VAL A 29 16.19 -11.89 8.92
C VAL A 29 16.47 -12.90 10.04
N GLU A 30 16.36 -14.20 9.77
CA GLU A 30 16.66 -15.24 10.76
C GLU A 30 18.14 -15.29 11.15
N GLU A 31 19.05 -15.11 10.19
CA GLU A 31 20.48 -14.97 10.45
C GLU A 31 20.76 -13.77 11.36
N LEU A 32 20.19 -12.60 11.06
CA LEU A 32 20.35 -11.39 11.86
C LEU A 32 19.76 -11.53 13.27
N ALA A 33 18.64 -12.25 13.41
CA ALA A 33 18.06 -12.56 14.70
C ALA A 33 18.99 -13.44 15.55
N LYS A 34 19.62 -14.46 14.94
CA LYS A 34 20.53 -15.39 15.63
C LYS A 34 21.88 -14.76 15.97
N SER A 35 22.49 -14.05 15.03
CA SER A 35 23.86 -13.53 15.17
C SER A 35 23.95 -12.21 15.93
N TYR A 36 22.91 -11.38 15.86
CA TYR A 36 22.94 -10.01 16.39
C TYR A 36 21.77 -9.68 17.32
N ASP A 37 20.88 -10.63 17.61
CA ASP A 37 19.72 -10.44 18.50
C ASP A 37 18.84 -9.24 18.09
N ALA A 38 18.81 -8.95 16.78
CA ALA A 38 18.19 -7.74 16.24
C ALA A 38 16.65 -7.85 16.18
N PHE A 39 16.12 -9.07 16.14
CA PHE A 39 14.70 -9.36 15.99
C PHE A 39 14.21 -10.36 17.04
N GLU A 40 13.01 -10.13 17.53
CA GLU A 40 12.22 -11.09 18.31
C GLU A 40 11.27 -11.83 17.37
N LYS A 41 11.21 -13.16 17.52
CA LYS A 41 10.26 -14.04 16.84
C LYS A 41 9.60 -14.94 17.90
N PRO A 42 8.33 -14.71 18.28
CA PRO A 42 7.63 -15.58 19.23
C PRO A 42 7.56 -17.02 18.72
N SER A 43 7.77 -17.99 19.62
CA SER A 43 7.69 -19.42 19.28
C SER A 43 6.33 -19.75 18.63
N GLY A 44 6.36 -20.41 17.48
CA GLY A 44 5.15 -20.78 16.72
C GLY A 44 4.54 -19.65 15.89
N SER A 45 5.17 -18.48 15.80
CA SER A 45 4.74 -17.39 14.93
C SER A 45 5.78 -17.11 13.85
N ASN A 46 5.33 -16.79 12.63
CA ASN A 46 6.22 -16.21 11.60
C ASN A 46 6.28 -14.67 11.67
N ARG A 47 5.85 -14.07 12.78
CA ARG A 47 5.94 -12.62 12.98
C ARG A 47 7.29 -12.23 13.56
N TYR A 48 7.91 -11.26 12.92
CA TYR A 48 9.18 -10.66 13.34
C TYR A 48 8.91 -9.26 13.89
N LYS A 49 9.63 -8.90 14.94
CA LYS A 49 9.61 -7.56 15.52
C LYS A 49 11.04 -7.12 15.83
N TRP A 50 11.38 -5.87 15.56
CA TRP A 50 12.67 -5.34 15.98
C TRP A 50 12.74 -5.32 17.51
N LYS A 51 13.80 -5.90 18.08
CA LYS A 51 13.96 -5.99 19.53
C LYS A 51 14.07 -4.63 20.20
N HIS A 52 14.76 -3.70 19.53
CA HIS A 52 15.01 -2.35 20.05
C HIS A 52 14.48 -1.28 19.08
N GLN A 53 13.54 -0.45 19.55
CA GLN A 53 13.02 0.69 18.79
C GLN A 53 14.15 1.62 18.32
N ALA A 54 15.13 1.89 19.18
CA ALA A 54 16.26 2.77 18.85
C ALA A 54 17.08 2.26 17.65
N VAL A 55 17.29 0.94 17.54
CA VAL A 55 18.01 0.34 16.41
C VAL A 55 17.17 0.46 15.13
N TYR A 56 15.87 0.18 15.21
CA TYR A 56 14.97 0.36 14.07
C TYR A 56 14.97 1.81 13.55
N GLU A 57 14.81 2.79 14.44
CA GLU A 57 14.82 4.21 14.06
C GLU A 57 16.19 4.65 13.54
N ALA A 58 17.28 4.17 14.13
CA ALA A 58 18.63 4.44 13.63
C ALA A 58 18.80 3.93 12.20
N VAL A 59 18.48 2.66 11.93
CA VAL A 59 18.58 2.08 10.58
C VAL A 59 17.67 2.82 9.60
N LYS A 60 16.45 3.16 10.01
CA LYS A 60 15.50 3.90 9.17
C LYS A 60 16.00 5.32 8.85
N SER A 61 16.61 6.01 9.81
CA SER A 61 17.16 7.37 9.64
C SER A 61 18.37 7.42 8.70
N LEU A 62 19.10 6.31 8.56
CA LEU A 62 20.24 6.20 7.64
C LEU A 62 19.81 6.07 6.17
N LEU A 63 18.53 5.83 5.90
CA LEU A 63 18.01 5.68 4.55
C LEU A 63 17.65 7.05 3.96
N ILE A 64 18.45 7.48 2.98
CA ILE A 64 18.12 8.66 2.17
C ILE A 64 16.97 8.35 1.20
N LYS A 65 16.27 9.38 0.72
CA LYS A 65 15.08 9.25 -0.15
C LYS A 65 15.28 8.26 -1.30
N ASN A 66 16.35 8.39 -2.08
CA ASN A 66 16.60 7.53 -3.25
C ASN A 66 16.82 6.05 -2.86
N GLN A 67 17.42 5.79 -1.70
CA GLN A 67 17.59 4.42 -1.20
C GLN A 67 16.24 3.83 -0.77
N THR A 68 15.41 4.61 -0.09
CA THR A 68 14.06 4.20 0.31
C THR A 68 13.20 3.86 -0.91
N VAL A 69 13.19 4.72 -1.92
CA VAL A 69 12.48 4.48 -3.19
C VAL A 69 12.98 3.19 -3.86
N HIS A 70 14.30 3.01 -3.96
CA HIS A 70 14.89 1.81 -4.55
C HIS A 70 14.51 0.52 -3.80
N ILE A 71 14.60 0.53 -2.46
CA ILE A 71 14.22 -0.63 -1.64
C ILE A 71 12.74 -0.97 -1.82
N HIS A 72 11.86 0.04 -1.84
CA HIS A 72 10.44 -0.21 -2.07
C HIS A 72 10.16 -0.73 -3.48
N SER A 73 10.86 -0.26 -4.50
CA SER A 73 10.78 -0.83 -5.85
C SER A 73 11.17 -2.32 -5.87
N MET A 74 12.25 -2.71 -5.17
CA MET A 74 12.65 -4.11 -5.06
C MET A 74 11.59 -4.97 -4.34
N ILE A 75 10.96 -4.43 -3.30
CA ILE A 75 9.87 -5.12 -2.59
C ILE A 75 8.69 -5.34 -3.54
N VAL A 76 8.27 -4.30 -4.28
CA VAL A 76 7.19 -4.40 -5.27
C VAL A 76 7.50 -5.44 -6.34
N GLU A 77 8.71 -5.41 -6.91
CA GLU A 77 9.13 -6.41 -7.91
C GLU A 77 9.15 -7.84 -7.34
N GLY A 78 9.51 -8.00 -6.07
CA GLY A 78 9.45 -9.30 -5.39
C GLY A 78 8.02 -9.83 -5.31
N PHE A 79 7.04 -8.96 -4.99
CA PHE A 79 5.62 -9.31 -5.03
C PHE A 79 5.14 -9.64 -6.45
N GLU A 80 5.50 -8.83 -7.45
CA GLU A 80 5.11 -9.04 -8.85
C GLU A 80 5.65 -10.36 -9.41
N ARG A 81 6.92 -10.69 -9.13
CA ARG A 81 7.56 -11.95 -9.58
C ARG A 81 6.98 -13.19 -8.93
N SER A 82 6.43 -13.07 -7.72
CA SER A 82 5.75 -14.19 -7.06
C SER A 82 4.41 -14.56 -7.70
N GLY A 83 3.89 -13.73 -8.62
CA GLY A 83 2.86 -14.06 -9.60
C GLY A 83 1.51 -14.50 -9.01
N ASN A 84 0.48 -13.66 -9.12
CA ASN A 84 -0.96 -13.98 -9.00
C ASN A 84 -1.49 -14.74 -7.75
N ASP A 85 -0.66 -15.21 -6.82
CA ASP A 85 -1.14 -15.92 -5.61
C ASP A 85 -1.60 -14.96 -4.49
N MET A 86 -1.54 -13.64 -4.75
CA MET A 86 -2.19 -12.62 -3.93
C MET A 86 -3.72 -12.68 -4.04
N GLU A 87 -4.25 -13.37 -5.05
CA GLU A 87 -5.69 -13.45 -5.31
C GLU A 87 -6.37 -14.62 -4.58
N THR A 88 -5.62 -15.65 -4.16
CA THR A 88 -6.22 -16.94 -3.83
C THR A 88 -6.24 -17.35 -2.37
N VAL A 89 -5.31 -16.94 -1.49
CA VAL A 89 -5.34 -17.46 -0.11
C VAL A 89 -4.73 -16.48 0.91
N ARG A 90 -5.56 -16.00 1.85
CA ARG A 90 -5.22 -15.61 3.25
C ARG A 90 -4.92 -14.17 3.68
N ARG A 91 -5.02 -13.09 2.88
CA ARG A 91 -4.82 -11.74 3.48
C ARG A 91 -5.77 -10.63 3.01
N PRO A 92 -6.74 -10.22 3.85
CA PRO A 92 -7.62 -9.08 3.57
C PRO A 92 -6.88 -7.78 3.20
N ASP A 93 -5.66 -7.59 3.72
CA ASP A 93 -4.91 -6.32 3.63
C ASP A 93 -3.84 -6.29 2.53
N ALA A 94 -3.78 -7.29 1.65
CA ALA A 94 -2.67 -7.48 0.73
C ALA A 94 -2.53 -6.33 -0.29
N HIS A 95 -3.65 -5.90 -0.90
CA HIS A 95 -3.65 -4.76 -1.83
C HIS A 95 -3.27 -3.45 -1.15
N ARG A 96 -3.77 -3.19 0.06
CA ARG A 96 -3.43 -1.99 0.83
C ARG A 96 -1.94 -1.92 1.12
N LEU A 97 -1.33 -3.05 1.49
CA LEU A 97 0.10 -3.13 1.75
C LEU A 97 0.91 -2.89 0.47
N LEU A 98 0.54 -3.54 -0.64
CA LEU A 98 1.24 -3.40 -1.91
C LEU A 98 1.11 -1.96 -2.44
N ALA A 99 -0.07 -1.34 -2.32
CA ALA A 99 -0.31 0.05 -2.69
C ALA A 99 0.63 1.02 -1.94
N ARG A 100 0.83 0.79 -0.64
CA ARG A 100 1.77 1.56 0.17
C ARG A 100 3.21 1.41 -0.32
N HIS A 101 3.63 0.19 -0.66
CA HIS A 101 4.97 -0.02 -1.21
C HIS A 101 5.14 0.63 -2.59
N CYS A 102 4.15 0.54 -3.47
CA CYS A 102 4.17 1.26 -4.75
C CYS A 102 4.27 2.77 -4.56
N SER A 103 3.52 3.34 -3.61
CA SER A 103 3.55 4.78 -3.32
C SER A 103 4.92 5.24 -2.82
N LEU A 104 5.55 4.46 -1.94
CA LEU A 104 6.89 4.74 -1.43
C LEU A 104 7.99 4.49 -2.47
N ALA A 105 7.71 3.65 -3.46
CA ALA A 105 8.54 3.41 -4.64
C ALA A 105 8.33 4.46 -5.75
N GLU A 106 7.41 5.43 -5.56
CA GLU A 106 6.97 6.39 -6.58
C GLU A 106 6.43 5.72 -7.87
N LYS A 107 5.95 4.47 -7.78
CA LYS A 107 5.23 3.73 -8.83
C LYS A 107 3.73 4.09 -8.76
N TRP A 108 3.40 5.31 -9.15
CA TRP A 108 2.08 5.92 -8.90
C TRP A 108 0.91 5.18 -9.57
N ASP A 109 1.13 4.62 -10.76
CA ASP A 109 0.17 3.80 -11.49
C ASP A 109 -0.17 2.50 -10.72
N GLY A 110 0.86 1.78 -10.26
CA GLY A 110 0.69 0.60 -9.44
C GLY A 110 0.04 0.93 -8.10
N ALA A 111 0.44 2.03 -7.45
CA ALA A 111 -0.16 2.48 -6.19
C ALA A 111 -1.65 2.76 -6.35
N PHE A 112 -2.02 3.52 -7.39
CA PHE A 112 -3.39 3.83 -7.72
C PHE A 112 -4.24 2.57 -7.89
N MET A 113 -3.79 1.63 -8.73
CA MET A 113 -4.54 0.39 -9.00
C MET A 113 -4.73 -0.45 -7.74
N GLN A 114 -3.71 -0.55 -6.90
CA GLN A 114 -3.76 -1.35 -5.68
C GLN A 114 -4.63 -0.69 -4.60
N TYR A 115 -4.62 0.64 -4.46
CA TYR A 115 -5.54 1.35 -3.57
C TYR A 115 -6.99 1.22 -4.03
N MET A 116 -7.24 1.28 -5.34
CA MET A 116 -8.59 1.05 -5.89
C MET A 116 -9.13 -0.33 -5.53
N GLU A 117 -8.33 -1.38 -5.68
CA GLU A 117 -8.75 -2.74 -5.33
C GLU A 117 -8.90 -2.94 -3.81
N ALA A 118 -8.01 -2.33 -3.01
CA ALA A 118 -8.15 -2.33 -1.55
C ALA A 118 -9.46 -1.65 -1.09
N GLY A 119 -9.80 -0.50 -1.68
CA GLY A 119 -11.04 0.21 -1.39
C GLY A 119 -12.28 -0.59 -1.78
N LYS A 120 -12.26 -1.22 -2.95
CA LYS A 120 -13.34 -2.10 -3.42
C LYS A 120 -13.56 -3.29 -2.46
N ARG A 121 -12.50 -3.96 -2.01
CA ARG A 121 -12.61 -5.05 -1.03
C ARG A 121 -13.13 -4.58 0.32
N ALA A 122 -12.74 -3.38 0.75
CA ALA A 122 -13.28 -2.79 1.97
C ALA A 122 -14.79 -2.50 1.83
N GLU A 123 -15.26 -2.03 0.67
CA GLU A 123 -16.71 -1.90 0.38
C GLU A 123 -17.43 -3.25 0.42
N GLU A 124 -16.86 -4.30 -0.19
CA GLU A 124 -17.42 -5.66 -0.19
C GLU A 124 -17.56 -6.23 1.23
N MET A 125 -16.72 -5.78 2.17
CA MET A 125 -16.79 -6.11 3.60
C MET A 125 -17.62 -5.11 4.43
N CYS A 126 -18.30 -4.16 3.79
CA CYS A 126 -19.03 -3.05 4.43
C CYS A 126 -18.17 -2.19 5.37
N ASN A 127 -16.85 -2.19 5.18
CA ASN A 127 -15.91 -1.36 5.93
C ASN A 127 -15.69 -0.03 5.21
N PHE A 128 -16.75 0.79 5.17
CA PHE A 128 -16.73 2.08 4.49
C PHE A 128 -15.69 3.08 5.03
N PRO A 129 -15.33 3.13 6.32
CA PRO A 129 -14.24 3.98 6.80
C PRO A 129 -12.87 3.62 6.22
N GLU A 130 -12.61 2.34 5.97
CA GLU A 130 -11.35 1.92 5.32
C GLU A 130 -11.42 2.16 3.82
N ALA A 131 -12.56 1.88 3.19
CA ALA A 131 -12.77 2.15 1.77
C ALA A 131 -12.55 3.63 1.43
N GLU A 132 -13.10 4.54 2.24
CA GLU A 132 -12.89 5.99 2.14
C GLU A 132 -11.39 6.32 2.04
N LYS A 133 -10.60 5.88 3.02
CA LYS A 133 -9.15 6.15 3.06
C LYS A 133 -8.44 5.61 1.83
N MET A 134 -8.82 4.42 1.36
CA MET A 134 -8.19 3.83 0.18
C MET A 134 -8.46 4.67 -1.08
N TYR A 135 -9.68 5.17 -1.25
CA TYR A 135 -9.99 6.04 -2.40
C TYR A 135 -9.37 7.43 -2.29
N GLU A 136 -9.24 7.99 -1.09
CA GLU A 136 -8.49 9.23 -0.87
C GLU A 136 -7.01 9.06 -1.28
N GLU A 137 -6.36 7.98 -0.85
CA GLU A 137 -4.97 7.68 -1.23
C GLU A 137 -4.85 7.41 -2.75
N ALA A 138 -5.84 6.78 -3.36
CA ALA A 138 -5.89 6.60 -4.81
C ALA A 138 -5.94 7.95 -5.54
N ILE A 139 -6.75 8.92 -5.09
CA ILE A 139 -6.83 10.28 -5.66
C ILE A 139 -5.49 11.01 -5.51
N VAL A 140 -4.82 10.88 -4.35
CA VAL A 140 -3.49 11.45 -4.13
C VAL A 140 -2.47 10.86 -5.10
N CYS A 141 -2.52 9.56 -5.36
CA CYS A 141 -1.64 8.91 -6.34
C CYS A 141 -1.89 9.43 -7.76
N GLN A 142 -3.16 9.59 -8.16
CA GLN A 142 -3.52 10.13 -9.48
C GLN A 142 -2.92 11.52 -9.73
N GLY A 143 -2.91 12.40 -8.73
CA GLY A 143 -2.31 13.72 -8.82
C GLY A 143 -0.80 13.72 -9.09
N LYS A 144 -0.12 12.58 -8.88
CA LYS A 144 1.33 12.42 -9.10
C LYS A 144 1.67 11.64 -10.37
N MET A 145 0.68 11.04 -11.04
CA MET A 145 0.89 10.26 -12.27
C MET A 145 1.25 11.17 -13.45
N SER A 146 2.21 10.73 -14.27
CA SER A 146 2.60 11.41 -15.51
C SER A 146 2.92 10.38 -16.61
N PRO A 147 2.10 10.28 -17.68
CA PRO A 147 0.86 11.02 -17.90
C PRO A 147 -0.22 10.63 -16.89
N GLY A 148 -1.13 11.57 -16.60
CA GLY A 148 -2.29 11.30 -15.74
C GLY A 148 -3.23 10.26 -16.38
N PRO A 149 -4.08 9.61 -15.58
CA PRO A 149 -5.03 8.62 -16.08
C PRO A 149 -6.09 9.26 -16.99
N TYR A 150 -6.66 8.45 -17.90
CA TYR A 150 -7.82 8.87 -18.71
C TYR A 150 -8.98 9.33 -17.83
N LEU A 151 -9.82 10.23 -18.36
CA LEU A 151 -10.93 10.86 -17.64
C LEU A 151 -11.77 9.86 -16.83
N ARG A 152 -12.19 8.74 -17.45
CA ARG A 152 -12.99 7.72 -16.75
C ARG A 152 -12.29 7.15 -15.52
N SER A 153 -11.01 6.79 -15.65
CA SER A 153 -10.22 6.25 -14.55
C SER A 153 -9.94 7.31 -13.48
N ARG A 154 -9.80 8.58 -13.88
CA ARG A 154 -9.63 9.72 -12.99
C ARG A 154 -10.85 9.97 -12.09
N LEU A 155 -12.06 9.83 -12.64
CA LEU A 155 -13.30 10.09 -11.91
C LEU A 155 -13.70 8.94 -10.97
N LEU A 156 -13.29 7.70 -11.28
CA LEU A 156 -13.72 6.51 -10.58
C LEU A 156 -13.49 6.53 -9.05
N PRO A 157 -12.29 6.82 -8.51
CA PRO A 157 -12.09 6.89 -7.07
C PRO A 157 -12.96 7.96 -6.41
N THR A 158 -13.14 9.11 -7.05
CA THR A 158 -13.99 10.22 -6.55
C THR A 158 -15.46 9.80 -6.46
N LEU A 159 -15.97 9.07 -7.45
CA LEU A 159 -17.32 8.52 -7.41
C LEU A 159 -17.49 7.50 -6.28
N ARG A 160 -16.51 6.60 -6.12
CA ARG A 160 -16.52 5.58 -5.04
C ARG A 160 -16.45 6.23 -3.66
N LEU A 161 -15.59 7.23 -3.49
CA LEU A 161 -15.50 8.04 -2.27
C LEU A 161 -16.85 8.68 -1.94
N GLY A 162 -17.52 9.29 -2.92
CA GLY A 162 -18.87 9.85 -2.75
C GLY A 162 -19.88 8.80 -2.27
N SER A 163 -19.84 7.58 -2.81
CA SER A 163 -20.67 6.46 -2.33
C SER A 163 -20.34 6.07 -0.89
N CYS A 164 -19.06 5.89 -0.54
CA CYS A 164 -18.65 5.57 0.83
C CYS A 164 -19.14 6.63 1.84
N LEU A 165 -19.02 7.91 1.50
CA LEU A 165 -19.49 9.01 2.35
C LEU A 165 -21.01 8.96 2.58
N ARG A 166 -21.80 8.54 1.58
CA ARG A 166 -23.25 8.34 1.75
C ARG A 166 -23.57 7.20 2.72
N GLU A 167 -22.87 6.07 2.59
CA GLU A 167 -23.03 4.92 3.49
C GLU A 167 -22.62 5.28 4.93
N LEU A 168 -21.67 6.20 5.08
CA LEU A 168 -21.28 6.79 6.38
C LEU A 168 -22.20 7.92 6.87
N ALA A 169 -23.34 8.17 6.19
CA ALA A 169 -24.27 9.26 6.47
C ALA A 169 -23.66 10.68 6.43
N ARG A 170 -22.53 10.85 5.75
CA ARG A 170 -21.83 12.13 5.53
C ARG A 170 -22.29 12.80 4.23
N TYR A 171 -23.59 13.02 4.11
CA TYR A 171 -24.23 13.46 2.85
C TYR A 171 -23.69 14.78 2.29
N LYS A 172 -23.41 15.77 3.15
CA LYS A 172 -22.86 17.06 2.69
C LYS A 172 -21.50 16.91 2.00
N GLU A 173 -20.66 16.02 2.52
CA GLU A 173 -19.35 15.75 1.96
C GLU A 173 -19.46 14.91 0.69
N ALA A 174 -20.37 13.94 0.67
CA ALA A 174 -20.69 13.16 -0.52
C ALA A 174 -21.14 14.07 -1.68
N ASP A 175 -22.08 14.99 -1.43
CA ASP A 175 -22.57 15.94 -2.43
C ASP A 175 -21.43 16.82 -2.95
N ALA A 176 -20.58 17.34 -2.06
CA ALA A 176 -19.44 18.17 -2.47
C ALA A 176 -18.43 17.40 -3.34
N VAL A 177 -18.17 16.12 -3.05
CA VAL A 177 -17.30 15.26 -3.85
C VAL A 177 -17.94 14.95 -5.22
N LEU A 178 -19.21 14.58 -5.25
CA LEU A 178 -19.93 14.21 -6.48
C LEU A 178 -20.18 15.41 -7.40
N LEU A 179 -20.47 16.60 -6.85
CA LEU A 179 -20.59 17.83 -7.63
C LEU A 179 -19.28 18.22 -8.30
N ARG A 180 -18.13 18.08 -7.61
CA ARG A 180 -16.82 18.29 -8.24
C ARG A 180 -16.58 17.32 -9.41
N CYS A 181 -16.97 16.07 -9.23
CA CYS A 181 -16.88 15.04 -10.26
C CYS A 181 -17.75 15.39 -11.49
N LEU A 182 -18.97 15.91 -11.27
CA LEU A 182 -19.88 16.34 -12.34
C LEU A 182 -19.30 17.52 -13.13
N ASN A 183 -18.87 18.57 -12.43
CA ASN A 183 -18.31 19.78 -13.05
C ASN A 183 -17.08 19.46 -13.92
N GLU A 184 -16.26 18.50 -13.50
CA GLU A 184 -15.10 18.06 -14.27
C GLU A 184 -15.50 17.40 -15.60
N VAL A 185 -16.55 16.58 -15.60
CA VAL A 185 -17.10 15.97 -16.82
C VAL A 185 -17.65 17.04 -17.75
N GLU A 186 -18.46 17.96 -17.23
CA GLU A 186 -19.07 19.04 -18.02
C GLU A 186 -18.02 19.93 -18.69
N THR A 187 -16.96 20.28 -17.94
CA THR A 187 -15.84 21.07 -18.48
C THR A 187 -15.15 20.31 -19.63
N LYS A 188 -14.85 19.02 -19.45
CA LYS A 188 -14.17 18.20 -20.46
C LYS A 188 -15.02 17.87 -21.68
N MET A 189 -16.34 17.87 -21.56
CA MET A 189 -17.25 17.71 -22.71
C MET A 189 -17.43 19.02 -23.50
N SER A 190 -17.07 20.16 -22.92
CA SER A 190 -17.19 21.49 -23.54
C SER A 190 -15.90 21.98 -24.22
N GLU A 191 -14.79 21.25 -24.05
CA GLU A 191 -13.49 21.45 -24.73
C GLU A 191 -13.40 20.64 -26.04
#